data_AF-A0A2D4URG2-F1
#
_entry.id   AF-A0A2D4URG2-F1
#
_cell.length_a   1.000
_cell.length_b   1.000
_cell.length_c   1.000
_cell.angle_alpha   90.00
_cell.angle_beta   90.00
_cell.angle_gamma   90.00
#
_symmetry.space_group_name_H-M   'P 1'
#
loop_
_entity.id
_entity.type
_entity.pdbx_description
1 polymer ?
#
loop_
_entity_poly.entity_id
_entity_poly.type
_entity_poly.pdbx_seq_one_letter_code
_entity_poly.pdbx_strand_id
1 'polypeptide(L)' 'MDHDKRIDKLIAFVPVNIAILTVSDSRRANDDRSGDLLVGRVQEDGHNLAGRA' A
#
# COMPACT_ATOMS: atom_id res chain seq x y z
N MET A 1 -3.92 19.59 3.24
CA MET A 1 -3.36 19.76 1.88
C MET A 1 -4.39 19.22 0.91
N ASP A 2 -4.81 20.02 -0.06
CA ASP A 2 -5.74 19.60 -1.12
C ASP A 2 -4.96 18.76 -2.14
N HIS A 3 -4.99 17.43 -1.98
CA HIS A 3 -4.25 16.49 -2.84
C HIS A 3 -4.94 16.29 -4.20
N ASP A 4 -6.20 16.69 -4.34
CA ASP A 4 -6.98 16.45 -5.56
C ASP A 4 -6.45 17.26 -6.74
N LYS A 5 -5.76 18.37 -6.50
CA LYS A 5 -5.10 19.16 -7.55
C LYS A 5 -3.87 18.49 -8.17
N ARG A 6 -3.39 17.37 -7.63
CA ARG A 6 -2.15 16.68 -8.09
C ARG A 6 -2.41 15.55 -9.09
N ILE A 7 -3.66 15.13 -9.28
CA ILE A 7 -4.04 13.99 -10.13
C ILE A 7 -5.17 14.41 -11.06
N ASP A 8 -5.01 14.18 -12.36
CA ASP A 8 -6.10 14.32 -13.32
C ASP A 8 -7.09 13.17 -13.14
N LYS A 9 -8.29 13.49 -12.65
CA LYS A 9 -9.37 12.53 -12.37
C LYS A 9 -10.09 12.04 -13.63
N LEU A 10 -9.84 12.64 -14.80
CA LEU A 10 -10.39 12.17 -16.09
C LEU A 10 -9.63 10.95 -16.62
N ILE A 11 -8.39 10.75 -16.16
CA ILE A 11 -7.61 9.56 -16.51
C ILE A 11 -8.15 8.39 -15.68
N ALA A 12 -8.52 7.31 -16.37
CA ALA A 12 -9.00 6.09 -15.72
C ALA A 12 -7.91 5.53 -14.80
N PHE A 13 -8.31 5.21 -13.57
CA PHE A 13 -7.42 4.56 -12.61
C PHE A 13 -7.00 3.18 -13.12
N VAL A 14 -5.70 2.91 -13.11
CA VAL A 14 -5.14 1.60 -13.47
C VAL A 14 -4.52 0.99 -12.22
N PRO A 15 -5.06 -0.12 -11.70
CA PRO A 15 -4.50 -0.77 -10.53
C PRO A 15 -3.12 -1.36 -10.88
N VAL A 16 -2.15 -1.17 -9.99
CA VAL A 16 -0.83 -1.76 -10.10
C VAL A 16 -0.63 -2.84 -9.04
N ASN A 17 0.34 -3.72 -9.29
CA ASN A 17 0.72 -4.78 -8.37
C ASN A 17 1.80 -4.25 -7.42
N ILE A 18 1.57 -4.31 -6.11
CA ILE A 18 2.47 -3.80 -5.07
C ILE A 18 2.82 -4.94 -4.12
N ALA A 19 4.11 -5.23 -3.96
CA ALA A 19 4.61 -6.15 -2.95
C ALA A 19 5.14 -5.37 -1.75
N ILE A 20 4.92 -5.88 -0.54
CA ILE A 20 5.36 -5.29 0.72
C ILE A 20 6.31 -6.26 1.41
N LEU A 21 7.52 -5.78 1.70
CA LEU A 21 8.51 -6.49 2.50
C LEU A 21 8.83 -5.66 3.74
N THR A 22 8.60 -6.23 4.92
CA THR A 22 9.01 -5.61 6.18
C THR A 22 10.34 -6.21 6.62
N VAL A 23 11.36 -5.38 6.72
CA VAL A 23 12.67 -5.76 7.29
C VAL A 23 12.82 -5.13 8.67
N SER A 24 13.06 -5.96 9.69
CA SER A 24 13.28 -5.49 11.06
C SER A 24 14.10 -6.52 11.84
N ASP A 25 15.00 -6.03 12.70
CA ASP A 25 15.81 -6.92 13.54
C ASP A 25 15.02 -7.55 14.71
N SER A 26 13.95 -6.87 15.17
CA SER A 26 13.20 -7.24 16.37
C SER A 26 11.72 -7.55 16.14
N ARG A 27 11.11 -7.06 15.06
CA ARG A 27 9.71 -7.33 14.75
C ARG A 27 9.53 -8.73 14.16
N ARG A 28 8.35 -9.28 14.39
CA ARG A 28 7.84 -10.54 13.85
C ARG A 28 6.56 -10.25 13.05
N ALA A 29 6.09 -11.25 12.30
CA ALA A 29 4.88 -11.10 11.49
C ALA A 29 3.65 -10.64 12.30
N ASN A 30 3.56 -10.98 13.59
CA ASN A 30 2.42 -10.64 14.44
C ASN A 30 2.46 -9.22 15.03
N ASP A 31 3.59 -8.52 14.97
CA ASP A 31 3.75 -7.14 15.44
C ASP A 31 4.21 -6.18 14.33
N ASP A 32 4.16 -6.65 13.08
CA ASP A 32 4.41 -5.84 11.89
C ASP A 32 3.23 -4.91 11.54
N ARG A 33 3.03 -3.91 12.40
CA ARG A 33 2.01 -2.88 12.21
C ARG A 33 2.22 -2.04 10.97
N SER A 34 3.48 -1.84 10.56
CA SER A 34 3.80 -1.06 9.35
C SER A 34 3.39 -1.82 8.10
N GLY A 35 3.72 -3.12 8.01
CA GLY A 35 3.27 -3.96 6.90
C GLY A 35 1.75 -4.07 6.86
N ASP A 36 1.08 -4.27 8.00
CA ASP A 36 -0.40 -4.28 8.06
C ASP A 36 -1.01 -2.98 7.54
N LEU A 37 -0.48 -1.83 7.99
CA LEU A 37 -0.95 -0.52 7.55
C LEU A 37 -0.77 -0.33 6.04
N LEU A 38 0.38 -0.72 5.48
CA LEU A 38 0.66 -0.57 4.06
C LEU A 38 -0.20 -1.50 3.22
N VAL A 39 -0.45 -2.73 3.67
CA VAL A 39 -1.39 -3.66 3.02
C VAL A 39 -2.78 -3.05 2.94
N GLY A 40 -3.27 -2.51 4.07
CA GLY A 40 -4.57 -1.84 4.14
C GLY A 40 -4.67 -0.71 3.13
N ARG A 41 -3.67 0.18 3.07
CA ARG A 41 -3.64 1.30 2.13
C ARG A 41 -3.62 0.87 0.66
N VAL A 42 -2.81 -0.14 0.32
CA VAL A 42 -2.77 -0.69 -1.05
C VAL A 42 -4.18 -1.14 -1.47
N GLN A 43 -4.89 -1.83 -0.59
CA GLN A 43 -6.23 -2.34 -0.88
C GLN A 43 -7.29 -1.23 -0.90
N GLU A 44 -7.25 -0.31 0.08
CA GLU A 44 -8.17 0.83 0.19
C GLU A 44 -8.05 1.78 -1.01
N ASP A 45 -6.84 1.97 -1.55
CA ASP A 45 -6.60 2.80 -2.74
C ASP A 45 -6.88 2.06 -4.06
N GLY A 46 -7.32 0.79 -4.01
CA GLY A 46 -7.73 0.01 -5.18
C GLY A 46 -6.58 -0.67 -5.94
N HIS A 47 -5.39 -0.78 -5.36
CA HIS A 47 -4.26 -1.52 -5.92
C HIS A 47 -4.26 -3.00 -5.50
N ASN A 48 -3.47 -3.83 -6.19
CA ASN A 48 -3.37 -5.26 -5.90
C ASN A 48 -2.18 -5.54 -4.98
N LEU A 49 -2.39 -6.26 -3.89
CA LEU A 49 -1.29 -6.82 -3.11
C LEU A 49 -0.67 -8.00 -3.86
N ALA A 50 0.55 -7.81 -4.37
CA ALA A 50 1.29 -8.81 -5.13
C ALA A 50 2.04 -9.82 -4.23
N GLY A 51 2.34 -9.42 -2.99
CA GLY A 51 3.03 -10.28 -2.03
C GLY A 51 3.27 -9.55 -0.72
N ARG A 52 3.39 -10.33 0.36
CA ARG A 52 3.74 -9.86 1.70
C ARG A 52 4.80 -10.78 2.32
N ALA A 53 5.84 -10.19 2.90
CA ALA A 53 6.89 -10.91 3.62
C ALA A 53 7.39 -10.11 4.84
#